data_AF-A0A9E3FQP6-F1
#
_entry.id   AF-A0A9E3FQP6-F1
#
_cell.length_a   1.000
_cell.length_b   1.000
_cell.length_c   1.000
_cell.angle_alpha   90.00
_cell.angle_beta   90.00
_cell.angle_gamma   90.00
#
_symmetry.space_group_name_H-M   'P 1'
#
loop_
_entity.id
_entity.type
_entity.pdbx_description
1 polymer ?
#
loop_
_entity_poly.entity_id
_entity_poly.type
_entity_poly.pdbx_seq_one_letter_code
_entity_poly.pdbx_strand_id
1 'polypeptide(L)'
;MAISAAFWAWCGLVSFPMIVENVDLANLAHAFISTSTTVVICQAVGLALFVATVAVCCFDRFGTIIARLNLAQIAMLLIISLSFLIQLHDGELAALTGMMYTALILAMAVTLSALWALAPADLERCLNIGSVILCLFGATAIATLGWPAGRNIGSIQPNLFAAPLLVGFILSQFHPGVLGFGIRILCFAMIALVSARFAIIGCMLALTLFHLTFNPLSPAKISVSLVAVIAAAILWPQIISLLALDDSLRDIASGFSGRDQYWSSALAAIAGHPLGIGFKRSIGDEAGHNGYLKTLLEFGIAGGGLIIAFIASTIVSAGLDAIGFSQRTLRQRRFDSARFGGLVALAFGAFFQPQLFSLGDAFAMSLLFLLFRPALAASSVTAPAARRYLPAMPAHGTPLSRRPAGSR
;
A
#
# COMPACT_ATOMS: atom_id res chain seq x y z
N MET A 1 -0.35 15.36 17.01
CA MET A 1 0.90 15.94 16.47
C MET A 1 2.10 15.01 16.62
N ALA A 2 2.49 14.58 17.83
CA ALA A 2 3.66 13.72 18.03
C ALA A 2 3.63 12.41 17.21
N ILE A 3 2.51 11.67 17.24
CA ILE A 3 2.33 10.43 16.47
C ILE A 3 2.52 10.67 14.96
N SER A 4 1.97 11.76 14.43
CA SER A 4 2.12 12.11 13.01
C SER A 4 3.57 12.43 12.66
N ALA A 5 4.27 13.18 13.52
CA ALA A 5 5.68 13.48 13.33
C ALA A 5 6.55 12.21 13.35
N ALA A 6 6.27 11.26 14.26
CA ALA A 6 6.96 9.98 14.30
C ALA A 6 6.68 9.14 13.04
N PHE A 7 5.44 9.13 12.54
CA PHE A 7 5.10 8.48 11.26
C PHE A 7 5.86 9.11 10.08
N TRP A 8 5.96 10.44 10.02
CA TRP A 8 6.73 11.15 8.99
C TRP A 8 8.21 10.80 9.02
N ALA A 9 8.81 10.80 10.22
CA ALA A 9 10.20 10.40 10.40
C ALA A 9 10.42 8.96 9.93
N TRP A 10 9.49 8.06 10.24
CA TRP A 10 9.57 6.67 9.80
C TRP A 10 9.43 6.52 8.28
N CYS A 11 8.52 7.25 7.62
CA CYS A 11 8.46 7.31 6.15
C CYS A 11 9.81 7.74 5.54
N GLY A 12 10.47 8.73 6.14
CA GLY A 12 11.80 9.18 5.71
C GLY A 12 12.87 8.10 5.91
N LEU A 13 12.93 7.50 7.10
CA LEU A 13 13.91 6.47 7.47
C LEU A 13 13.73 5.14 6.72
N VAL A 14 12.53 4.84 6.23
CA VAL A 14 12.28 3.67 5.39
C VAL A 14 12.69 3.91 3.93
N SER A 15 12.76 5.16 3.48
CA SER A 15 12.97 5.50 2.06
C SER A 15 14.36 6.07 1.75
N PHE A 16 14.77 7.15 2.43
CA PHE A 16 16.00 7.90 2.10
C PHE A 16 17.31 7.13 2.26
N PRO A 17 17.47 6.19 3.21
CA PRO A 17 18.71 5.42 3.32
C PRO A 17 19.07 4.64 2.04
N MET A 18 18.09 4.30 1.20
CA MET A 18 18.34 3.65 -0.10
C MET A 18 19.16 4.49 -1.07
N ILE A 19 19.24 5.82 -0.89
CA ILE A 19 20.01 6.72 -1.77
C ILE A 19 21.52 6.58 -1.56
N VAL A 20 21.93 6.22 -0.34
CA VAL A 20 23.35 6.22 0.06
C VAL A 20 24.03 4.89 -0.28
N GLU A 21 23.27 3.81 -0.51
CA GLU A 21 23.83 2.49 -0.73
C GLU A 21 24.31 2.29 -2.17
N ASN A 22 25.61 2.18 -2.38
CA ASN A 22 26.18 1.55 -3.58
C ASN A 22 26.17 0.03 -3.40
N VAL A 23 25.01 -0.62 -3.57
CA VAL A 23 24.96 -2.08 -3.59
C VAL A 23 25.52 -2.56 -4.93
N ASP A 24 26.63 -3.29 -4.87
CA ASP A 24 27.19 -3.97 -6.03
C ASP A 24 26.19 -5.03 -6.53
N LEU A 25 25.71 -4.88 -7.77
CA LEU A 25 24.65 -5.71 -8.36
C LEU A 25 25.03 -7.21 -8.40
N ALA A 26 26.31 -7.55 -8.34
CA ALA A 26 26.77 -8.93 -8.29
C ALA A 26 26.36 -9.67 -6.99
N ASN A 27 26.09 -8.95 -5.90
CA ASN A 27 25.71 -9.51 -4.60
C ASN A 27 24.21 -9.39 -4.28
N LEU A 28 23.38 -9.02 -5.26
CA LEU A 28 21.98 -8.66 -5.06
C LEU A 28 21.12 -9.80 -4.46
N ALA A 29 21.42 -11.05 -4.79
CA ALA A 29 20.73 -12.24 -4.24
C ALA A 29 21.04 -12.46 -2.75
N HIS A 30 22.18 -11.96 -2.26
CA HIS A 30 22.50 -11.93 -0.84
C HIS A 30 22.08 -10.62 -0.17
N ALA A 31 21.92 -9.52 -0.93
CA ALA A 31 21.60 -8.18 -0.44
C ALA A 31 20.19 -8.02 0.15
N PHE A 32 19.25 -8.93 -0.11
CA PHE A 32 17.96 -8.91 0.60
C PHE A 32 18.07 -9.40 2.04
N ILE A 33 19.10 -10.22 2.33
CA ILE A 33 19.51 -10.63 3.67
C ILE A 33 20.59 -9.67 4.22
N SER A 34 21.42 -9.09 3.34
CA SER A 34 22.46 -8.11 3.65
C SER A 34 22.15 -6.72 3.09
N THR A 35 20.94 -6.21 3.34
CA THR A 35 20.72 -4.76 3.21
C THR A 35 21.78 -4.10 4.09
N SER A 36 22.43 -3.03 3.62
CA SER A 36 23.55 -2.52 4.40
C SER A 36 23.06 -2.23 5.81
N THR A 37 23.93 -2.49 6.78
CA THR A 37 23.64 -2.33 8.20
C THR A 37 22.97 -0.97 8.47
N THR A 38 23.29 0.06 7.68
CA THR A 38 22.68 1.39 7.73
C THR A 38 21.18 1.41 7.41
N VAL A 39 20.73 0.82 6.29
CA VAL A 39 19.29 0.82 5.92
C VAL A 39 18.47 0.11 6.99
N VAL A 40 18.93 -1.07 7.44
CA VAL A 40 18.26 -1.84 8.49
C VAL A 40 18.23 -1.08 9.81
N ILE A 41 19.34 -0.44 10.20
CA ILE A 41 19.39 0.41 11.41
C ILE A 41 18.39 1.56 11.31
N CYS A 42 18.35 2.31 10.19
CA CYS A 42 17.44 3.42 10.02
C CYS A 42 15.97 2.98 10.11
N GLN A 43 15.62 1.85 9.46
CA GLN A 43 14.28 1.27 9.52
C GLN A 43 13.91 0.85 10.95
N ALA A 44 14.81 0.17 11.66
CA ALA A 44 14.62 -0.25 13.04
C ALA A 44 14.47 0.94 13.99
N VAL A 45 15.30 1.98 13.82
CA VAL A 45 15.20 3.23 14.59
C VAL A 45 13.86 3.93 14.33
N GLY A 46 13.44 4.03 13.06
CA GLY A 46 12.16 4.63 12.71
C GLY A 46 10.98 3.90 13.33
N LEU A 47 10.97 2.56 13.25
CA LEU A 47 9.95 1.72 13.88
C LEU A 47 9.96 1.87 15.40
N ALA A 48 11.14 1.81 16.04
CA ALA A 48 11.26 1.93 17.50
C ALA A 48 10.76 3.29 17.99
N LEU A 49 11.15 4.38 17.31
CA LEU A 49 10.67 5.73 17.62
C LEU A 49 9.16 5.86 17.44
N PHE A 50 8.61 5.27 16.38
CA PHE A 50 7.17 5.26 16.15
C PHE A 50 6.42 4.49 17.23
N VAL A 51 6.84 3.25 17.52
CA VAL A 51 6.24 2.41 18.57
C VAL A 51 6.31 3.09 19.92
N ALA A 52 7.47 3.64 20.32
CA ALA A 52 7.63 4.36 21.58
C ALA A 52 6.73 5.60 21.65
N THR A 53 6.63 6.37 20.57
CA THR A 53 5.77 7.55 20.53
C THR A 53 4.29 7.19 20.68
N VAL A 54 3.82 6.16 19.98
CA VAL A 54 2.44 5.69 20.10
C VAL A 54 2.20 5.10 21.50
N ALA A 55 3.15 4.34 22.04
CA ALA A 55 3.09 3.81 23.40
C ALA A 55 2.86 4.93 24.42
N VAL A 56 3.66 5.99 24.38
CA VAL A 56 3.54 7.14 25.30
C VAL A 56 2.26 7.95 25.04
N CYS A 57 1.91 8.21 23.78
CA CYS A 57 0.80 9.12 23.45
C CYS A 57 -0.59 8.45 23.50
N CYS A 58 -0.66 7.13 23.43
CA CYS A 58 -1.91 6.37 23.24
C CYS A 58 -2.02 5.14 24.15
N PHE A 59 -1.23 5.05 25.23
CA PHE A 59 -1.24 3.90 26.14
C PHE A 59 -2.66 3.47 26.54
N ASP A 60 -3.45 4.42 27.07
CA ASP A 60 -4.82 4.16 27.56
C ASP A 60 -5.81 3.81 26.45
N ARG A 61 -5.46 4.08 25.19
CA ARG A 61 -6.34 3.87 24.02
C ARG A 61 -6.10 2.54 23.33
N PHE A 62 -4.98 1.84 23.59
CA PHE A 62 -4.69 0.57 22.92
C PHE A 62 -5.77 -0.48 23.14
N GLY A 63 -6.27 -0.63 24.37
CA GLY A 63 -7.36 -1.56 24.66
C GLY A 63 -8.60 -1.26 23.81
N THR A 64 -8.95 0.02 23.65
CA THR A 64 -10.08 0.44 22.80
C THR A 64 -9.81 0.21 21.32
N ILE A 65 -8.59 0.45 20.86
CA ILE A 65 -8.19 0.22 19.46
C ILE A 65 -8.26 -1.26 19.12
N ILE A 66 -7.69 -2.12 19.97
CA ILE A 66 -7.70 -3.58 19.80
C ILE A 66 -9.13 -4.12 19.85
N ALA A 67 -9.94 -3.66 20.81
CA ALA A 67 -11.34 -4.08 20.94
C ALA A 67 -12.22 -3.69 19.73
N ARG A 68 -11.76 -2.76 18.89
CA ARG A 68 -12.43 -2.33 17.67
C ARG A 68 -11.89 -2.99 16.41
N LEU A 69 -10.86 -3.82 16.51
CA LEU A 69 -10.42 -4.62 15.36
C LEU A 69 -11.52 -5.61 14.98
N ASN A 70 -11.70 -5.81 13.67
CA ASN A 70 -12.66 -6.79 13.18
C ASN A 70 -12.12 -8.21 13.36
N LEU A 71 -13.00 -9.21 13.20
CA LEU A 71 -12.64 -10.61 13.39
C LEU A 71 -11.49 -11.06 12.48
N ALA A 72 -11.46 -10.59 11.22
CA ALA A 72 -10.41 -10.93 10.27
C ALA A 72 -9.03 -10.39 10.70
N GLN A 73 -8.97 -9.16 11.21
CA GLN A 73 -7.77 -8.53 11.76
C GLN A 73 -7.28 -9.26 12.99
N ILE A 74 -8.18 -9.56 13.94
CA ILE A 74 -7.84 -10.32 15.15
C ILE A 74 -7.31 -11.71 14.77
N ALA A 75 -7.97 -12.40 13.85
CA ALA A 75 -7.55 -13.71 13.38
C ALA A 75 -6.16 -13.67 12.70
N MET A 76 -5.89 -12.65 11.87
CA MET A 76 -4.55 -12.44 11.31
C MET A 76 -3.49 -12.24 12.40
N LEU A 77 -3.75 -11.42 13.43
CA LEU A 77 -2.81 -11.23 14.55
C LEU A 77 -2.58 -12.52 15.33
N LEU A 78 -3.64 -13.31 15.55
CA LEU A 78 -3.53 -14.60 16.21
C LEU A 78 -2.67 -15.58 15.40
N ILE A 79 -2.90 -15.70 14.09
CA ILE A 79 -2.10 -16.57 13.21
C ILE A 79 -0.64 -16.12 13.20
N ILE A 80 -0.38 -14.82 13.10
CA ILE A 80 0.98 -14.28 13.18
C ILE A 80 1.61 -14.62 14.55
N SER A 81 0.86 -14.51 15.64
CA SER A 81 1.34 -14.85 16.99
C SER A 81 1.63 -16.35 17.14
N LEU A 82 0.89 -17.24 16.46
CA LEU A 82 1.21 -18.67 16.44
C LEU A 82 2.59 -18.96 15.84
N SER A 83 3.15 -18.02 15.05
CA SER A 83 4.52 -18.14 14.55
C SER A 83 5.56 -18.23 15.66
N PHE A 84 5.31 -17.69 16.86
CA PHE A 84 6.22 -17.90 18.01
C PHE A 84 6.45 -19.38 18.30
N LEU A 85 5.40 -20.21 18.21
CA LEU A 85 5.50 -21.65 18.45
C LEU A 85 6.22 -22.36 17.31
N ILE A 86 5.90 -21.98 16.07
CA ILE A 86 6.54 -22.55 14.87
C ILE A 86 8.04 -22.24 14.91
N GLN A 87 8.46 -21.07 15.36
CA GLN A 87 9.87 -20.69 15.38
C GLN A 87 10.74 -21.44 16.40
N LEU A 88 10.16 -22.24 17.30
CA LEU A 88 10.91 -23.03 18.29
C LEU A 88 11.65 -24.24 17.68
N HIS A 89 11.56 -24.46 16.36
CA HIS A 89 12.39 -25.43 15.66
C HIS A 89 13.68 -24.79 15.09
N ASP A 90 14.71 -25.62 14.89
CA ASP A 90 16.07 -25.29 14.44
C ASP A 90 16.94 -24.50 15.46
N GLY A 91 18.04 -23.92 14.98
CA GLY A 91 19.05 -23.25 15.81
C GLY A 91 18.55 -21.98 16.53
N GLU A 92 19.11 -21.75 17.71
CA GLU A 92 18.71 -20.70 18.66
C GLU A 92 18.68 -19.28 18.05
N LEU A 93 19.69 -18.93 17.25
CA LEU A 93 19.80 -17.61 16.63
C LEU A 93 18.67 -17.35 15.62
N ALA A 94 18.31 -18.36 14.82
CA ALA A 94 17.25 -18.24 13.83
C ALA A 94 15.87 -18.18 14.51
N ALA A 95 15.69 -18.93 15.60
CA ALA A 95 14.50 -18.85 16.44
C ALA A 95 14.34 -17.45 17.04
N LEU A 96 15.38 -16.92 17.69
CA LEU A 96 15.37 -15.58 18.27
C LEU A 96 15.07 -14.50 17.22
N THR A 97 15.71 -14.58 16.05
CA THR A 97 15.48 -13.63 14.96
C THR A 97 14.02 -13.66 14.51
N GLY A 98 13.47 -14.86 14.25
CA GLY A 98 12.06 -15.02 13.91
C GLY A 98 11.14 -14.41 14.97
N MET A 99 11.43 -14.67 16.26
CA MET A 99 10.57 -14.24 17.37
C MET A 99 10.57 -12.71 17.48
N MET A 100 11.74 -12.09 17.32
CA MET A 100 11.86 -10.64 17.28
C MET A 100 11.08 -10.05 16.10
N TYR A 101 11.19 -10.63 14.91
CA TYR A 101 10.42 -10.18 13.74
C TYR A 101 8.91 -10.32 13.94
N THR A 102 8.45 -11.41 14.56
CA THR A 102 7.03 -11.63 14.90
C THR A 102 6.55 -10.62 15.93
N ALA A 103 7.31 -10.38 17.00
CA ALA A 103 6.94 -9.36 18.00
C ALA A 103 6.84 -7.97 17.38
N LEU A 104 7.81 -7.61 16.52
CA LEU A 104 7.86 -6.31 15.86
C LEU A 104 6.73 -6.14 14.84
N ILE A 105 6.37 -7.17 14.07
CA ILE A 105 5.27 -7.05 13.09
C ILE A 105 3.91 -6.89 13.81
N LEU A 106 3.71 -7.58 14.94
CA LEU A 106 2.52 -7.41 15.78
C LEU A 106 2.48 -6.00 16.37
N ALA A 107 3.59 -5.53 16.95
CA ALA A 107 3.70 -4.17 17.46
C ALA A 107 3.43 -3.13 16.37
N MET A 108 3.94 -3.36 15.16
CA MET A 108 3.75 -2.48 14.01
C MET A 108 2.29 -2.44 13.55
N ALA A 109 1.61 -3.59 13.45
CA ALA A 109 0.21 -3.64 13.08
C ALA A 109 -0.68 -2.90 14.09
N VAL A 110 -0.45 -3.14 15.39
CA VAL A 110 -1.20 -2.47 16.46
C VAL A 110 -0.88 -0.97 16.51
N THR A 111 0.37 -0.55 16.41
CA THR A 111 0.72 0.89 16.48
C THR A 111 0.30 1.66 15.23
N LEU A 112 0.37 1.07 14.04
CA LEU A 112 -0.20 1.66 12.82
C LEU A 112 -1.73 1.81 12.92
N SER A 113 -2.42 0.86 13.56
CA SER A 113 -3.87 0.97 13.78
C SER A 113 -4.26 2.17 14.65
N ALA A 114 -3.36 2.64 15.52
CA ALA A 114 -3.56 3.84 16.33
C ALA A 114 -3.61 5.13 15.50
N LEU A 115 -3.03 5.16 14.29
CA LEU A 115 -3.17 6.31 13.38
C LEU A 115 -4.63 6.55 13.01
N TRP A 116 -5.42 5.50 12.87
CA TRP A 116 -6.86 5.61 12.59
C TRP A 116 -7.67 6.18 13.76
N ALA A 117 -7.10 6.24 14.96
CA ALA A 117 -7.72 6.86 16.13
C ALA A 117 -7.45 8.37 16.24
N LEU A 118 -6.64 8.94 15.33
CA LEU A 118 -6.45 10.39 15.24
C LEU A 118 -7.75 11.07 14.78
N ALA A 119 -7.89 12.36 15.10
CA ALA A 119 -8.96 13.16 14.55
C ALA A 119 -8.88 13.13 13.01
N PRO A 120 -10.00 13.08 12.26
CA PRO A 120 -9.95 12.95 10.81
C PRO A 120 -9.08 14.02 10.12
N ALA A 121 -9.09 15.25 10.64
CA ALA A 121 -8.21 16.37 10.22
C ALA A 121 -6.72 16.04 10.33
N ASP A 122 -6.33 15.50 11.48
CA ASP A 122 -4.94 15.16 11.77
C ASP A 122 -4.50 13.94 10.97
N LEU A 123 -5.36 12.93 10.82
CA LEU A 123 -5.07 11.76 10.00
C LEU A 123 -4.86 12.17 8.54
N GLU A 124 -5.76 12.97 7.97
CA GLU A 124 -5.63 13.43 6.59
C GLU A 124 -4.34 14.22 6.37
N ARG A 125 -4.02 15.15 7.29
CA ARG A 125 -2.75 15.90 7.25
C ARG A 125 -1.55 14.97 7.37
N CYS A 126 -1.64 13.96 8.25
CA CYS A 126 -0.59 12.98 8.48
C CYS A 126 -0.29 12.18 7.20
N LEU A 127 -1.31 11.65 6.53
CA LEU A 127 -1.17 10.91 5.27
C LEU A 127 -0.71 11.81 4.12
N ASN A 128 -1.19 13.05 4.05
CA ASN A 128 -0.75 14.02 3.04
C ASN A 128 0.75 14.33 3.17
N ILE A 129 1.25 14.63 4.37
CA ILE A 129 2.69 14.88 4.58
C ILE A 129 3.51 13.60 4.34
N GLY A 130 3.01 12.43 4.77
CA GLY A 130 3.64 11.15 4.43
C GLY A 130 3.78 10.95 2.93
N SER A 131 2.74 11.29 2.15
CA SER A 131 2.80 11.20 0.68
C SER A 131 3.81 12.15 0.05
N VAL A 132 3.97 13.37 0.60
CA VAL A 132 4.99 14.33 0.18
C VAL A 132 6.39 13.76 0.43
N ILE A 133 6.66 13.22 1.62
CA ILE A 133 7.98 12.67 1.97
C ILE A 133 8.38 11.54 1.02
N LEU A 134 7.46 10.61 0.75
CA LEU A 134 7.72 9.49 -0.15
C LEU A 134 7.91 9.93 -1.60
N CYS A 135 7.19 10.96 -2.05
CA CYS A 135 7.41 11.57 -3.37
C CYS A 135 8.77 12.29 -3.45
N LEU A 136 9.13 13.05 -2.41
CA LEU A 136 10.42 13.73 -2.31
C LEU A 136 11.60 12.75 -2.30
N PHE A 137 11.45 11.56 -1.72
CA PHE A 137 12.44 10.49 -1.85
C PHE A 137 12.76 10.21 -3.33
N GLY A 138 11.74 9.97 -4.17
CA GLY A 138 11.97 9.67 -5.59
C GLY A 138 12.64 10.81 -6.34
N ALA A 139 12.19 12.05 -6.10
CA ALA A 139 12.79 13.23 -6.70
C ALA A 139 14.24 13.43 -6.26
N THR A 140 14.53 13.22 -4.97
CA THR A 140 15.88 13.34 -4.40
C THR A 140 16.80 12.26 -4.97
N ALA A 141 16.35 11.01 -5.01
CA ALA A 141 17.13 9.90 -5.57
C ALA A 141 17.52 10.15 -7.04
N ILE A 142 16.60 10.65 -7.87
CA ILE A 142 16.91 11.03 -9.26
C ILE A 142 17.89 12.20 -9.29
N ALA A 143 17.70 13.20 -8.43
CA ALA A 143 18.59 14.37 -8.38
C ALA A 143 20.02 14.01 -7.93
N THR A 144 20.17 13.04 -7.02
CA THR A 144 21.47 12.65 -6.45
C THR A 144 22.18 11.56 -7.24
N LEU A 145 21.43 10.56 -7.74
CA LEU A 145 21.99 9.40 -8.44
C LEU A 145 21.89 9.51 -9.97
N GLY A 146 21.22 10.54 -10.48
CA GLY A 146 21.04 10.80 -11.89
C GLY A 146 19.78 10.16 -12.49
N TRP A 147 19.61 10.37 -13.79
CA TRP A 147 18.53 9.77 -14.57
C TRP A 147 18.67 8.24 -14.64
N PRO A 148 17.55 7.49 -14.83
CA PRO A 148 17.61 6.04 -14.91
C PRO A 148 18.59 5.55 -15.98
N ALA A 149 19.52 4.68 -15.58
CA ALA A 149 20.36 3.91 -16.49
C ALA A 149 19.70 2.54 -16.67
N GLY A 150 19.00 2.35 -17.80
CA GLY A 150 18.09 1.22 -17.98
C GLY A 150 16.87 1.38 -17.07
N ARG A 151 16.70 0.51 -16.07
CA ARG A 151 15.57 0.54 -15.12
C ARG A 151 15.96 0.97 -13.71
N ASN A 152 17.25 1.13 -13.43
CA ASN A 152 17.75 1.44 -12.09
C ASN A 152 18.01 2.95 -11.96
N ILE A 153 17.82 3.49 -10.75
CA ILE A 153 18.26 4.84 -10.37
C ILE A 153 19.54 4.66 -9.55
N GLY A 154 20.71 4.88 -10.16
CA GLY A 154 21.98 4.44 -9.56
C GLY A 154 21.97 2.93 -9.30
N SER A 155 22.21 2.55 -8.05
CA SER A 155 22.16 1.17 -7.53
C SER A 155 20.75 0.72 -7.12
N ILE A 156 19.76 1.62 -7.07
CA ILE A 156 18.42 1.29 -6.55
C ILE A 156 17.64 0.50 -7.59
N GLN A 157 17.27 -0.73 -7.24
CA GLN A 157 16.40 -1.57 -8.06
C GLN A 157 15.04 -0.88 -8.31
N PRO A 158 14.46 -0.97 -9.52
CA PRO A 158 13.17 -0.37 -9.86
C PRO A 158 12.05 -0.71 -8.87
N ASN A 159 12.02 -1.93 -8.31
CA ASN A 159 10.97 -2.31 -7.38
C ASN A 159 11.12 -1.64 -6.00
N LEU A 160 12.35 -1.56 -5.49
CA LEU A 160 12.67 -0.86 -4.25
C LEU A 160 12.43 0.65 -4.38
N PHE A 161 12.74 1.23 -5.54
CA PHE A 161 12.43 2.63 -5.84
C PHE A 161 10.92 2.89 -5.94
N ALA A 162 10.19 2.01 -6.63
CA ALA A 162 8.77 2.22 -6.91
C ALA A 162 7.83 1.91 -5.74
N ALA A 163 8.23 1.05 -4.79
CA ALA A 163 7.39 0.72 -3.63
C ALA A 163 7.04 1.95 -2.78
N PRO A 164 7.99 2.78 -2.29
CA PRO A 164 7.69 4.04 -1.61
C PRO A 164 6.81 4.99 -2.45
N LEU A 165 7.05 5.08 -3.75
CA LEU A 165 6.29 5.96 -4.65
C LEU A 165 4.84 5.50 -4.84
N LEU A 166 4.60 4.19 -4.94
CA LEU A 166 3.25 3.61 -4.98
C LEU A 166 2.50 3.96 -3.68
N VAL A 167 3.18 3.84 -2.54
CA VAL A 167 2.58 4.22 -1.25
C VAL A 167 2.29 5.72 -1.20
N GLY A 168 3.22 6.57 -1.63
CA GLY A 168 2.98 8.01 -1.76
C GLY A 168 1.77 8.32 -2.65
N PHE A 169 1.64 7.62 -3.78
CA PHE A 169 0.48 7.72 -4.66
C PHE A 169 -0.82 7.35 -3.95
N ILE A 170 -0.87 6.22 -3.25
CA ILE A 170 -2.07 5.78 -2.51
C ILE A 170 -2.43 6.78 -1.40
N LEU A 171 -1.45 7.19 -0.59
CA LEU A 171 -1.67 8.10 0.54
C LEU A 171 -2.20 9.47 0.08
N SER A 172 -1.76 9.95 -1.07
CA SER A 172 -2.23 11.22 -1.63
C SER A 172 -3.72 11.21 -2.06
N GLN A 173 -4.35 10.03 -2.22
CA GLN A 173 -5.78 9.92 -2.52
C GLN A 173 -6.68 10.29 -1.33
N PHE A 174 -6.15 10.19 -0.10
CA PHE A 174 -6.89 10.54 1.12
C PHE A 174 -7.14 12.04 1.27
N HIS A 175 -6.46 12.89 0.52
CA HIS A 175 -6.52 14.35 0.64
C HIS A 175 -7.10 15.02 -0.64
N PRO A 176 -7.96 16.05 -0.53
CA PRO A 176 -8.46 16.83 -1.66
C PRO A 176 -7.46 17.85 -2.21
N GLY A 177 -7.73 18.38 -3.39
CA GLY A 177 -7.02 19.55 -3.92
C GLY A 177 -5.79 19.26 -4.76
N VAL A 178 -5.14 20.35 -5.16
CA VAL A 178 -4.10 20.37 -6.20
C VAL A 178 -2.83 19.65 -5.76
N LEU A 179 -2.44 19.80 -4.49
CA LEU A 179 -1.24 19.16 -3.95
C LEU A 179 -1.30 17.63 -4.08
N GLY A 180 -2.38 17.00 -3.59
CA GLY A 180 -2.54 15.55 -3.70
C GLY A 180 -2.67 15.06 -5.14
N PHE A 181 -3.18 15.88 -6.05
CA PHE A 181 -3.17 15.57 -7.49
C PHE A 181 -1.75 15.65 -8.09
N GLY A 182 -0.99 16.69 -7.76
CA GLY A 182 0.40 16.84 -8.19
C GLY A 182 1.29 15.69 -7.72
N ILE A 183 1.14 15.27 -6.46
CA ILE A 183 1.87 14.11 -5.90
C ILE A 183 1.56 12.84 -6.69
N ARG A 184 0.29 12.58 -7.05
CA ARG A 184 -0.08 11.42 -7.87
C ARG A 184 0.60 11.41 -9.22
N ILE A 185 0.59 12.55 -9.91
CA ILE A 185 1.25 12.69 -11.21
C ILE A 185 2.74 12.43 -11.08
N LEU A 186 3.40 13.07 -10.11
CA LEU A 186 4.84 12.95 -9.91
C LEU A 186 5.25 11.53 -9.53
N CYS A 187 4.58 10.90 -8.56
CA CYS A 187 4.83 9.50 -8.20
C CYS A 187 4.63 8.58 -9.40
N PHE A 188 3.52 8.72 -10.13
CA PHE A 188 3.25 7.89 -11.31
C PHE A 188 4.31 8.08 -12.40
N ALA A 189 4.69 9.32 -12.69
CA ALA A 189 5.72 9.63 -13.68
C ALA A 189 7.07 9.00 -13.29
N MET A 190 7.52 9.15 -12.03
CA MET A 190 8.76 8.54 -11.56
C MET A 190 8.73 7.01 -11.57
N ILE A 191 7.59 6.40 -11.21
CA ILE A 191 7.39 4.95 -11.33
C ILE A 191 7.48 4.50 -12.79
N ALA A 192 6.90 5.28 -13.72
CA ALA A 192 6.93 5.00 -15.15
C ALA A 192 8.35 5.12 -15.71
N LEU A 193 9.15 6.10 -15.25
CA LEU A 193 10.55 6.28 -15.66
C LEU A 193 11.41 5.04 -15.42
N VAL A 194 11.17 4.30 -14.33
CA VAL A 194 11.91 3.06 -14.01
C VAL A 194 11.22 1.79 -14.52
N SER A 195 10.10 1.93 -15.22
CA SER A 195 9.29 0.82 -15.74
C SER A 195 8.98 -0.25 -14.66
N ALA A 196 8.57 0.19 -13.47
CA ALA A 196 8.20 -0.71 -12.37
C ALA A 196 6.73 -1.15 -12.50
N ARG A 197 6.51 -2.19 -13.32
CA ARG A 197 5.17 -2.65 -13.75
C ARG A 197 4.16 -2.85 -12.61
N PHE A 198 4.56 -3.52 -11.53
CA PHE A 198 3.64 -3.79 -10.42
C PHE A 198 3.11 -2.49 -9.80
N ALA A 199 3.94 -1.46 -9.72
CA ALA A 199 3.59 -0.16 -9.17
C ALA A 199 2.78 0.68 -10.17
N ILE A 200 3.06 0.58 -11.48
CA ILE A 200 2.22 1.21 -12.52
C ILE A 200 0.80 0.65 -12.46
N ILE A 201 0.67 -0.68 -12.47
CA ILE A 201 -0.63 -1.37 -12.37
C ILE A 201 -1.29 -1.05 -11.02
N GLY A 202 -0.52 -1.05 -9.92
CA GLY A 202 -0.99 -0.64 -8.60
C GLY A 202 -1.58 0.77 -8.59
N CYS A 203 -0.88 1.76 -9.16
CA CYS A 203 -1.38 3.13 -9.29
C CYS A 203 -2.67 3.19 -10.12
N MET A 204 -2.74 2.43 -11.22
CA MET A 204 -3.94 2.35 -12.07
C MET A 204 -5.13 1.73 -11.33
N LEU A 205 -4.92 0.62 -10.61
CA LEU A 205 -5.95 -0.02 -9.78
C LEU A 205 -6.42 0.91 -8.67
N ALA A 206 -5.49 1.51 -7.92
CA ALA A 206 -5.81 2.45 -6.86
C ALA A 206 -6.63 3.65 -7.38
N LEU A 207 -6.21 4.26 -8.49
CA LEU A 207 -6.89 5.41 -9.08
C LEU A 207 -8.27 5.05 -9.61
N THR A 208 -8.36 3.95 -10.36
CA THR A 208 -9.61 3.51 -10.98
C THR A 208 -10.65 3.18 -9.92
N LEU A 209 -10.31 2.33 -8.95
CA LEU A 209 -11.23 1.94 -7.88
C LEU A 209 -11.59 3.11 -6.97
N PHE A 210 -10.65 4.02 -6.69
CA PHE A 210 -10.95 5.27 -6.01
C PHE A 210 -12.02 6.07 -6.76
N HIS A 211 -11.84 6.32 -8.06
CA HIS A 211 -12.78 7.15 -8.83
C HIS A 211 -14.15 6.48 -9.04
N LEU A 212 -14.18 5.16 -9.24
CA LEU A 212 -15.42 4.38 -9.40
C LEU A 212 -16.26 4.38 -8.12
N THR A 213 -15.63 4.30 -6.95
CA THR A 213 -16.34 4.27 -5.67
C THR A 213 -16.60 5.66 -5.08
N PHE A 214 -15.67 6.61 -5.25
CA PHE A 214 -15.76 7.94 -4.66
C PHE A 214 -16.85 8.80 -5.30
N ASN A 215 -17.11 8.62 -6.60
CA ASN A 215 -18.17 9.33 -7.29
C ASN A 215 -19.07 8.31 -8.00
N PRO A 216 -20.41 8.36 -7.85
CA PRO A 216 -21.30 7.38 -8.46
C PRO A 216 -21.04 7.27 -9.97
N LEU A 217 -21.19 6.06 -10.51
CA LEU A 217 -21.08 5.79 -11.95
C LEU A 217 -22.08 6.68 -12.68
N SER A 218 -21.61 7.76 -13.29
CA SER A 218 -22.40 8.49 -14.26
C SER A 218 -22.23 7.81 -15.62
N PRO A 219 -23.24 7.86 -16.49
CA PRO A 219 -23.11 7.35 -17.86
C PRO A 219 -21.84 7.86 -18.56
N ALA A 220 -21.50 9.14 -18.33
CA ALA A 220 -20.28 9.75 -18.85
C ALA A 220 -18.99 9.03 -18.38
N LYS A 221 -18.89 8.59 -17.12
CA LYS A 221 -17.71 7.84 -16.66
C LYS A 221 -17.64 6.45 -17.24
N ILE A 222 -18.80 5.81 -17.43
CA ILE A 222 -18.86 4.50 -18.09
C ILE A 222 -18.35 4.67 -19.53
N SER A 223 -18.82 5.69 -20.25
CA SER A 223 -18.34 6.02 -21.59
C SER A 223 -16.85 6.33 -21.63
N VAL A 224 -16.33 7.16 -20.71
CA VAL A 224 -14.89 7.48 -20.64
C VAL A 224 -14.07 6.25 -20.30
N SER A 225 -14.53 5.40 -19.39
CA SER A 225 -13.84 4.14 -19.04
C SER A 225 -13.82 3.19 -20.23
N LEU A 226 -14.93 3.07 -20.95
CA LEU A 226 -15.01 2.25 -22.17
C LEU A 226 -14.07 2.78 -23.26
N VAL A 227 -14.05 4.09 -23.48
CA VAL A 227 -13.11 4.74 -24.42
C VAL A 227 -11.67 4.50 -23.99
N ALA A 228 -11.36 4.60 -22.69
CA ALA A 228 -10.01 4.34 -22.18
C ALA A 228 -9.60 2.87 -22.38
N VAL A 229 -10.52 1.92 -22.19
CA VAL A 229 -10.29 0.49 -22.46
C VAL A 229 -10.05 0.25 -23.95
N ILE A 230 -10.87 0.85 -24.82
CA ILE A 230 -10.69 0.75 -26.27
C ILE A 230 -9.36 1.38 -26.70
N ALA A 231 -9.03 2.57 -26.17
CA ALA A 231 -7.76 3.23 -26.43
C ALA A 231 -6.58 2.39 -25.94
N ALA A 232 -6.67 1.77 -24.76
CA ALA A 232 -5.64 0.87 -24.25
C ALA A 232 -5.50 -0.40 -25.11
N ALA A 233 -6.59 -0.93 -25.65
CA ALA A 233 -6.56 -2.07 -26.57
C ALA A 233 -5.92 -1.69 -27.92
N ILE A 234 -6.25 -0.51 -28.47
CA ILE A 234 -5.66 0.00 -29.72
C ILE A 234 -4.17 0.33 -29.54
N LEU A 235 -3.83 0.97 -28.42
CA LEU A 235 -2.46 1.37 -28.08
C LEU A 235 -1.69 0.24 -27.39
N TRP A 236 -2.24 -0.98 -27.33
CA TRP A 236 -1.64 -2.10 -26.62
C TRP A 236 -0.20 -2.40 -27.10
N PRO A 237 0.14 -2.37 -28.40
CA PRO A 237 1.52 -2.56 -28.84
C PRO A 237 2.49 -1.49 -28.29
N GLN A 238 2.05 -0.23 -28.26
CA GLN A 238 2.83 0.87 -27.72
C GLN A 238 2.94 0.78 -26.21
N ILE A 239 1.86 0.35 -25.52
CA ILE A 239 1.85 0.08 -24.08
C ILE A 239 2.80 -1.08 -23.75
N ILE A 240 2.80 -2.16 -24.54
CA ILE A 240 3.74 -3.27 -24.42
C ILE A 240 5.17 -2.78 -24.56
N SER A 241 5.44 -1.99 -25.60
CA SER A 241 6.77 -1.42 -25.85
C SER A 241 7.22 -0.48 -24.73
N LEU A 242 6.35 0.43 -24.27
CA LEU A 242 6.62 1.37 -23.18
C LEU A 242 6.81 0.69 -21.82
N LEU A 243 5.99 -0.31 -21.51
CA LEU A 243 6.11 -1.12 -20.29
C LEU A 243 7.21 -2.19 -20.42
N ALA A 244 7.91 -2.21 -21.57
CA ALA A 244 8.91 -3.19 -21.98
C ALA A 244 8.42 -4.64 -21.77
N LEU A 245 7.11 -4.89 -21.87
CA LEU A 245 6.46 -6.17 -21.56
C LEU A 245 7.05 -7.32 -22.39
N ASP A 246 7.54 -7.00 -23.58
CA ASP A 246 8.08 -7.92 -24.58
C ASP A 246 9.44 -7.37 -25.08
N ASP A 247 10.48 -7.54 -24.26
CA ASP A 247 11.85 -7.14 -24.59
C ASP A 247 12.58 -8.36 -25.16
N SER A 248 12.79 -8.40 -26.47
CA SER A 248 13.35 -9.55 -27.20
C SER A 248 14.85 -9.78 -26.96
N LEU A 249 15.54 -8.82 -26.33
CA LEU A 249 16.90 -9.02 -25.79
C LEU A 249 16.90 -9.77 -24.46
N ARG A 250 15.70 -9.97 -23.90
CA ARG A 250 15.47 -10.94 -22.85
C ARG A 250 14.94 -12.16 -23.57
N ASP A 251 15.68 -13.27 -23.50
CA ASP A 251 15.15 -14.59 -23.83
C ASP A 251 13.71 -14.67 -23.28
N ILE A 252 12.84 -15.38 -23.99
CA ILE A 252 11.37 -15.52 -23.84
C ILE A 252 10.92 -15.95 -22.40
N ALA A 253 11.88 -16.02 -21.48
CA ALA A 253 11.91 -16.43 -20.11
C ALA A 253 11.97 -15.32 -19.02
N SER A 254 11.70 -14.00 -19.20
CA SER A 254 11.91 -13.04 -18.05
C SER A 254 10.88 -11.92 -17.78
N GLY A 255 9.68 -11.98 -18.36
CA GLY A 255 8.58 -11.07 -17.98
C GLY A 255 7.68 -11.60 -16.86
N PHE A 256 7.38 -12.90 -16.93
CA PHE A 256 6.71 -13.73 -15.92
C PHE A 256 7.48 -15.04 -15.72
N SER A 257 8.03 -15.59 -16.81
CA SER A 257 8.72 -16.88 -16.90
C SER A 257 10.05 -17.00 -16.15
N GLY A 258 10.65 -15.88 -15.74
CA GLY A 258 11.92 -15.88 -15.01
C GLY A 258 11.72 -16.18 -13.52
N ARG A 259 10.46 -16.13 -13.08
CA ARG A 259 10.05 -16.43 -11.71
C ARG A 259 9.53 -17.86 -11.56
N ASP A 260 9.24 -18.54 -12.66
CA ASP A 260 8.64 -19.88 -12.65
C ASP A 260 9.51 -20.89 -11.90
N GLN A 261 10.84 -20.83 -12.10
CA GLN A 261 11.78 -21.67 -11.36
C GLN A 261 11.76 -21.37 -9.86
N TYR A 262 11.75 -20.10 -9.47
CA TYR A 262 11.68 -19.71 -8.07
C TYR A 262 10.32 -20.02 -7.43
N TRP A 263 9.21 -19.89 -8.17
CA TRP A 263 7.89 -20.28 -7.72
C TRP A 263 7.76 -21.79 -7.59
N SER A 264 8.32 -22.56 -8.52
CA SER A 264 8.40 -24.02 -8.43
C SER A 264 9.22 -24.45 -7.22
N SER A 265 10.37 -23.83 -6.97
CA SER A 265 11.18 -24.05 -5.77
C SER A 265 10.42 -23.70 -4.49
N ALA A 266 9.71 -22.57 -4.47
CA ALA A 266 8.86 -22.18 -3.34
C ALA A 266 7.74 -23.20 -3.08
N LEU A 267 7.08 -23.69 -4.13
CA LEU A 267 6.03 -24.72 -4.02
C LEU A 267 6.61 -26.05 -3.52
N ALA A 268 7.80 -26.45 -3.97
CA ALA A 268 8.49 -27.62 -3.45
C ALA A 268 8.84 -27.47 -1.97
N ALA A 269 9.31 -26.29 -1.55
CA ALA A 269 9.57 -25.98 -0.14
C ALA A 269 8.28 -26.00 0.70
N ILE A 270 7.17 -25.46 0.19
CA ILE A 270 5.85 -25.53 0.85
C ILE A 270 5.40 -26.99 0.99
N ALA A 271 5.60 -27.82 -0.03
CA ALA A 271 5.28 -29.24 0.03
C ALA A 271 6.13 -29.99 1.07
N GLY A 272 7.40 -29.62 1.22
CA GLY A 272 8.30 -30.15 2.27
C GLY A 272 7.98 -29.64 3.68
N HIS A 273 7.33 -28.49 3.80
CA HIS A 273 7.01 -27.82 5.07
C HIS A 273 5.54 -27.37 5.13
N PRO A 274 4.55 -28.29 5.11
CA PRO A 274 3.14 -27.93 5.01
C PRO A 274 2.61 -27.15 6.22
N LEU A 275 3.25 -27.29 7.39
CA LEU A 275 2.95 -26.54 8.62
C LEU A 275 3.66 -25.19 8.70
N GLY A 276 4.52 -24.89 7.72
CA GLY A 276 5.33 -23.68 7.67
C GLY A 276 6.73 -23.85 8.26
N ILE A 277 7.61 -22.90 7.95
CA ILE A 277 9.01 -22.87 8.43
C ILE A 277 9.25 -21.80 9.51
N GLY A 278 8.21 -21.03 9.87
CA GLY A 278 8.34 -19.88 10.76
C GLY A 278 8.71 -18.59 10.01
N PHE A 279 8.32 -17.45 10.59
CA PHE A 279 8.49 -16.14 9.97
C PHE A 279 9.98 -15.78 9.77
N LYS A 280 10.31 -15.23 8.59
CA LYS A 280 11.66 -14.72 8.23
C LYS A 280 12.79 -15.75 8.24
N ARG A 281 12.50 -17.04 8.07
CA ARG A 281 13.53 -18.05 7.81
C ARG A 281 13.99 -18.03 6.34
N SER A 282 15.26 -18.37 6.14
CA SER A 282 15.98 -18.28 4.85
C SER A 282 15.80 -19.50 3.93
N ILE A 283 14.89 -20.42 4.25
CA ILE A 283 14.62 -21.59 3.40
C ILE A 283 13.74 -21.15 2.22
N GLY A 284 14.13 -21.56 1.01
CA GLY A 284 13.47 -21.20 -0.25
C GLY A 284 13.76 -19.75 -0.65
N ASP A 285 14.72 -19.56 -1.56
CA ASP A 285 15.14 -18.25 -2.10
C ASP A 285 13.93 -17.34 -2.38
N GLU A 286 13.70 -16.36 -1.50
CA GLU A 286 12.71 -15.27 -1.55
C GLU A 286 11.29 -15.59 -2.07
N ALA A 287 10.91 -16.88 -2.14
CA ALA A 287 9.74 -17.37 -2.84
C ALA A 287 9.49 -16.73 -4.24
N GLY A 288 10.56 -16.45 -4.98
CA GLY A 288 10.48 -15.84 -6.32
C GLY A 288 9.82 -14.46 -6.36
N HIS A 289 10.05 -13.66 -5.32
CA HIS A 289 9.45 -12.34 -5.14
C HIS A 289 7.91 -12.35 -5.17
N ASN A 290 7.29 -13.36 -4.55
CA ASN A 290 5.85 -13.47 -4.40
C ASN A 290 5.48 -13.60 -2.91
N GLY A 291 4.93 -12.52 -2.36
CA GLY A 291 4.60 -12.41 -0.95
C GLY A 291 3.54 -13.41 -0.49
N TYR A 292 2.70 -13.90 -1.39
CA TYR A 292 1.72 -14.95 -1.08
C TYR A 292 2.38 -16.31 -0.90
N LEU A 293 3.27 -16.69 -1.82
CA LEU A 293 4.03 -17.93 -1.69
C LEU A 293 4.93 -17.87 -0.45
N LYS A 294 5.56 -16.73 -0.18
CA LYS A 294 6.36 -16.56 1.04
C LYS A 294 5.50 -16.70 2.30
N THR A 295 4.28 -16.16 2.29
CA THR A 295 3.34 -16.28 3.43
C THR A 295 2.88 -17.72 3.66
N LEU A 296 2.62 -18.48 2.60
CA LEU A 296 2.31 -19.91 2.71
C LEU A 296 3.51 -20.71 3.25
N LEU A 297 4.71 -20.36 2.83
CA LEU A 297 5.92 -21.00 3.32
C LEU A 297 6.18 -20.67 4.80
N GLU A 298 6.03 -19.41 5.22
CA GLU A 298 6.31 -18.97 6.59
C GLU A 298 5.28 -19.45 7.62
N PHE A 299 3.99 -19.45 7.26
CA PHE A 299 2.88 -19.76 8.19
C PHE A 299 2.19 -21.10 7.89
N GLY A 300 2.70 -21.86 6.92
CA GLY A 300 2.10 -23.10 6.44
C GLY A 300 0.88 -22.87 5.54
N ILE A 301 0.42 -23.95 4.92
CA ILE A 301 -0.71 -23.90 3.96
C ILE A 301 -1.97 -23.39 4.67
N ALA A 302 -2.25 -23.90 5.87
CA ALA A 302 -3.43 -23.51 6.64
C ALA A 302 -3.32 -22.07 7.17
N GLY A 303 -2.24 -21.73 7.87
CA GLY A 303 -2.06 -20.39 8.46
C GLY A 303 -1.92 -19.31 7.39
N GLY A 304 -1.05 -19.53 6.41
CA GLY A 304 -0.87 -18.61 5.29
C GLY A 304 -2.11 -18.49 4.42
N GLY A 305 -2.80 -19.60 4.13
CA GLY A 305 -4.06 -19.58 3.38
C GLY A 305 -5.15 -18.78 4.08
N LEU A 306 -5.29 -18.92 5.40
CA LEU A 306 -6.22 -18.12 6.20
C LEU A 306 -5.85 -16.63 6.21
N ILE A 307 -4.57 -16.27 6.32
CA ILE A 307 -4.13 -14.87 6.21
C ILE A 307 -4.57 -14.28 4.86
N ILE A 308 -4.34 -15.00 3.76
CA ILE A 308 -4.74 -14.55 2.41
C ILE A 308 -6.25 -14.39 2.32
N ALA A 309 -7.03 -15.33 2.86
CA ALA A 309 -8.48 -15.24 2.91
C ALA A 309 -8.96 -14.03 3.73
N PHE A 310 -8.31 -13.72 4.86
CA PHE A 310 -8.65 -12.56 5.70
C PHE A 310 -8.26 -11.22 5.05
N ILE A 311 -7.16 -11.18 4.29
CA ILE A 311 -6.82 -10.03 3.44
C ILE A 311 -7.93 -9.81 2.40
N ALA A 312 -8.33 -10.87 1.68
CA ALA A 312 -9.40 -10.80 0.69
C ALA A 312 -10.75 -10.36 1.32
N SER A 313 -11.10 -10.91 2.47
CA SER A 313 -12.28 -10.50 3.25
C SER A 313 -12.24 -9.02 3.63
N THR A 314 -11.08 -8.53 4.06
CA THR A 314 -10.87 -7.12 4.40
C THR A 314 -11.01 -6.20 3.18
N ILE A 315 -10.52 -6.62 2.01
CA ILE A 315 -10.69 -5.91 0.74
C ILE A 315 -12.17 -5.83 0.36
N VAL A 316 -12.89 -6.95 0.44
CA VAL A 316 -14.34 -6.99 0.13
C VAL A 316 -15.10 -6.06 1.08
N SER A 317 -14.82 -6.13 2.39
CA SER A 317 -15.42 -5.23 3.37
C SER A 317 -15.11 -3.75 3.07
N ALA A 318 -13.87 -3.41 2.71
CA ALA A 318 -13.51 -2.06 2.31
C ALA A 318 -14.24 -1.59 1.03
N GLY A 319 -14.47 -2.50 0.08
CA GLY A 319 -15.25 -2.22 -1.13
C GLY A 319 -16.72 -1.95 -0.84
N LEU A 320 -17.34 -2.77 0.02
CA LEU A 320 -18.72 -2.55 0.48
C LEU A 320 -18.85 -1.20 1.21
N ASP A 321 -17.86 -0.84 2.02
CA ASP A 321 -17.80 0.49 2.65
C ASP A 321 -17.69 1.61 1.62
N ALA A 322 -16.78 1.48 0.65
CA ALA A 322 -16.56 2.51 -0.36
C ALA A 322 -17.79 2.75 -1.26
N ILE A 323 -18.61 1.72 -1.48
CA ILE A 323 -19.84 1.78 -2.31
C ILE A 323 -21.06 2.19 -1.46
N GLY A 324 -21.03 2.05 -0.14
CA GLY A 324 -22.16 2.43 0.73
C GLY A 324 -22.50 3.92 0.65
N PHE A 325 -23.62 4.27 -0.01
CA PHE A 325 -23.99 5.68 -0.30
C PHE A 325 -24.79 6.38 0.81
N SER A 326 -25.46 5.67 1.71
CA SER A 326 -26.37 6.31 2.66
C SER A 326 -25.62 6.98 3.82
N GLN A 327 -25.89 8.27 4.04
CA GLN A 327 -25.48 9.08 5.21
C GLN A 327 -23.98 9.37 5.44
N ARG A 328 -23.09 9.05 4.51
CA ARG A 328 -21.64 9.34 4.67
C ARG A 328 -21.28 10.77 4.25
N THR A 329 -20.37 11.40 4.99
CA THR A 329 -19.77 12.69 4.57
C THR A 329 -18.85 12.48 3.35
N LEU A 330 -18.64 13.51 2.53
CA LEU A 330 -17.72 13.45 1.38
C LEU A 330 -16.31 13.02 1.79
N ARG A 331 -15.85 13.47 2.96
CA ARG A 331 -14.56 13.11 3.51
C ARG A 331 -14.47 11.62 3.85
N GLN A 332 -15.46 11.09 4.57
CA GLN A 332 -15.50 9.68 4.93
C GLN A 332 -15.52 8.80 3.68
N ARG A 333 -16.33 9.16 2.68
CA ARG A 333 -16.37 8.47 1.39
C ARG A 333 -15.01 8.47 0.69
N ARG A 334 -14.28 9.59 0.69
CA ARG A 334 -12.92 9.67 0.15
C ARG A 334 -11.99 8.68 0.84
N PHE A 335 -12.01 8.65 2.18
CA PHE A 335 -11.19 7.75 2.97
C PHE A 335 -11.51 6.29 2.69
N ASP A 336 -12.78 5.92 2.63
CA ASP A 336 -13.22 4.56 2.34
C ASP A 336 -12.81 4.14 0.91
N SER A 337 -13.02 5.01 -0.07
CA SER A 337 -12.61 4.79 -1.47
C SER A 337 -11.09 4.68 -1.65
N ALA A 338 -10.32 5.54 -0.98
CA ALA A 338 -8.86 5.53 -1.04
C ALA A 338 -8.29 4.29 -0.36
N ARG A 339 -8.86 3.89 0.78
CA ARG A 339 -8.50 2.63 1.46
C ARG A 339 -8.79 1.43 0.58
N PHE A 340 -9.97 1.35 -0.03
CA PHE A 340 -10.31 0.25 -0.92
C PHE A 340 -9.37 0.16 -2.12
N GLY A 341 -9.20 1.26 -2.87
CA GLY A 341 -8.28 1.30 -4.01
C GLY A 341 -6.84 0.97 -3.62
N GLY A 342 -6.36 1.52 -2.50
CA GLY A 342 -5.04 1.23 -1.96
C GLY A 342 -4.84 -0.24 -1.57
N LEU A 343 -5.82 -0.86 -0.89
CA LEU A 343 -5.75 -2.27 -0.52
C LEU A 343 -5.70 -3.19 -1.75
N VAL A 344 -6.50 -2.92 -2.78
CA VAL A 344 -6.43 -3.72 -4.02
C VAL A 344 -5.09 -3.54 -4.73
N ALA A 345 -4.58 -2.30 -4.80
CA ALA A 345 -3.29 -2.01 -5.41
C ALA A 345 -2.13 -2.73 -4.70
N LEU A 346 -2.11 -2.71 -3.36
CA LEU A 346 -1.10 -3.41 -2.57
C LEU A 346 -1.28 -4.92 -2.64
N ALA A 347 -2.50 -5.45 -2.55
CA ALA A 347 -2.75 -6.88 -2.73
C ALA A 347 -2.29 -7.38 -4.11
N PHE A 348 -2.48 -6.60 -5.18
CA PHE A 348 -1.90 -6.91 -6.48
C PHE A 348 -0.37 -6.83 -6.45
N GLY A 349 0.19 -5.76 -5.88
CA GLY A 349 1.64 -5.57 -5.77
C GLY A 349 2.35 -6.70 -5.00
N ALA A 350 1.65 -7.37 -4.09
CA ALA A 350 2.19 -8.48 -3.30
C ALA A 350 2.60 -9.70 -4.13
N PHE A 351 2.04 -9.90 -5.33
CA PHE A 351 2.53 -10.93 -6.26
C PHE A 351 3.96 -10.66 -6.75
N PHE A 352 4.40 -9.41 -6.63
CA PHE A 352 5.68 -8.94 -7.17
C PHE A 352 6.68 -8.49 -6.10
N GLN A 353 6.24 -8.42 -4.86
CA GLN A 353 7.06 -8.15 -3.68
C GLN A 353 7.46 -9.47 -3.02
N PRO A 354 8.68 -9.59 -2.47
CA PRO A 354 9.12 -10.81 -1.82
C PRO A 354 8.34 -11.14 -0.55
N GLN A 355 7.76 -10.13 0.11
CA GLN A 355 7.08 -10.32 1.38
C GLN A 355 5.84 -9.44 1.47
N LEU A 356 4.75 -10.00 2.02
CA LEU A 356 3.58 -9.24 2.44
C LEU A 356 3.86 -8.43 3.71
N PHE A 357 4.59 -9.04 4.65
CA PHE A 357 4.91 -8.48 5.94
C PHE A 357 6.42 -8.25 6.07
N SER A 358 6.82 -6.99 6.19
CA SER A 358 8.21 -6.59 6.38
C SER A 358 8.27 -5.34 7.25
N LEU A 359 9.25 -5.28 8.15
CA LEU A 359 9.44 -4.15 9.08
C LEU A 359 10.07 -2.92 8.40
N GLY A 360 10.77 -3.16 7.30
CA GLY A 360 11.64 -2.17 6.65
C GLY A 360 11.11 -1.65 5.31
N ASP A 361 9.89 -1.99 4.94
CA ASP A 361 9.38 -1.66 3.61
C ASP A 361 8.14 -0.77 3.69
N ALA A 362 8.15 0.32 2.94
CA ALA A 362 7.02 1.24 2.83
C ALA A 362 5.77 0.50 2.35
N PHE A 363 5.94 -0.47 1.44
CA PHE A 363 4.85 -1.29 0.93
C PHE A 363 4.17 -2.06 2.07
N ALA A 364 4.92 -2.83 2.86
CA ALA A 364 4.37 -3.62 3.97
C ALA A 364 3.79 -2.73 5.08
N MET A 365 4.45 -1.62 5.41
CA MET A 365 3.94 -0.60 6.33
C MET A 365 2.56 -0.09 5.89
N SER A 366 2.42 0.28 4.62
CA SER A 366 1.16 0.80 4.07
C SER A 366 0.08 -0.28 4.00
N LEU A 367 0.44 -1.53 3.68
CA LEU A 367 -0.49 -2.65 3.66
C LEU A 367 -1.07 -2.88 5.04
N LEU A 368 -0.22 -2.96 6.07
CA LEU A 368 -0.66 -3.14 7.46
C LEU A 368 -1.48 -1.96 7.95
N PHE A 369 -1.09 -0.72 7.64
CA PHE A 369 -1.89 0.46 7.96
C PHE A 369 -3.30 0.37 7.37
N LEU A 370 -3.45 0.02 6.09
CA LEU A 370 -4.76 -0.05 5.44
C LEU A 370 -5.58 -1.28 5.87
N LEU A 371 -4.92 -2.41 6.16
CA LEU A 371 -5.55 -3.63 6.64
C LEU A 371 -6.16 -3.39 8.02
N PHE A 372 -5.38 -2.86 8.96
CA PHE A 372 -5.74 -2.70 10.38
C PHE A 372 -6.42 -1.37 10.69
N ARG A 373 -7.56 -1.11 10.02
CA ARG A 373 -8.48 -0.03 10.38
C ARG A 373 -9.45 -0.51 11.46
N PRO A 374 -9.45 0.08 12.66
CA PRO A 374 -10.45 -0.21 13.68
C PRO A 374 -11.85 0.23 13.22
N ALA A 375 -12.88 -0.48 13.65
CA ALA A 375 -14.27 -0.08 13.45
C ALA A 375 -14.51 1.32 14.03
N LEU A 376 -15.23 2.16 13.28
CA LEU A 376 -15.68 3.44 13.79
C LEU A 376 -16.64 3.18 14.95
N ALA A 377 -16.53 3.98 16.03
CA ALA A 377 -17.54 3.95 17.07
C ALA A 377 -18.90 4.20 16.43
N ALA A 378 -19.91 3.38 16.77
CA ALA A 378 -21.28 3.67 16.40
C ALA A 378 -21.61 5.04 16.99
N SER A 379 -21.54 6.08 16.16
CA SER A 379 -21.95 7.40 16.57
C SER A 379 -23.42 7.28 16.95
N SER A 380 -23.72 7.35 18.24
CA SER A 380 -25.08 7.39 18.80
C SER A 380 -25.84 8.65 18.40
N VAL A 381 -25.35 9.37 17.39
CA VAL A 381 -25.97 10.55 16.84
C VAL A 381 -27.05 10.04 15.90
N THR A 382 -28.28 10.01 16.42
CA THR A 382 -29.52 10.09 15.66
C THR A 382 -29.39 11.28 14.72
N ALA A 383 -28.82 11.06 13.53
CA ALA A 383 -28.70 12.10 12.54
C ALA A 383 -30.13 12.55 12.21
N PRO A 384 -30.48 13.84 12.41
CA PRO A 384 -31.81 14.32 12.03
C PRO A 384 -32.00 13.97 10.56
N ALA A 385 -33.13 13.31 10.25
CA ALA A 385 -33.43 12.74 8.94
C ALA A 385 -32.95 13.70 7.85
N ALA A 386 -31.91 13.29 7.12
CA ALA A 386 -31.30 14.12 6.10
C ALA A 386 -32.42 14.60 5.17
N ARG A 387 -32.72 15.91 5.21
CA ARG A 387 -33.49 16.56 4.15
C ARG A 387 -32.83 16.10 2.87
N ARG A 388 -33.53 15.28 2.08
CA ARG A 388 -33.08 14.87 0.75
C ARG A 388 -32.67 16.16 0.06
N TYR A 389 -31.37 16.35 -0.14
CA TYR A 389 -30.87 17.28 -1.13
C TYR A 389 -31.35 16.68 -2.45
N LEU A 390 -32.60 17.00 -2.81
CA LEU A 390 -33.02 16.99 -4.19
C LEU A 390 -31.97 17.85 -4.89
N PRO A 391 -31.25 17.32 -5.90
CA PRO A 391 -30.41 18.17 -6.72
C PRO A 391 -31.27 19.34 -7.12
N ALA A 392 -30.78 20.56 -6.91
CA ALA A 392 -31.44 21.75 -7.42
C ALA A 392 -31.62 21.49 -8.91
N MET A 393 -32.82 21.07 -9.32
CA MET A 393 -33.20 20.99 -10.71
C MET A 393 -32.90 22.39 -11.22
N PRO A 394 -32.07 22.55 -12.26
CA PRO A 394 -31.87 23.85 -12.86
C PRO A 394 -33.28 24.35 -13.16
N ALA A 395 -33.69 25.41 -12.48
CA ALA A 395 -34.95 26.05 -12.75
C ALA A 395 -34.90 26.36 -14.25
N HIS A 396 -35.68 25.64 -15.05
CA HIS A 396 -35.89 26.00 -16.43
C HIS A 396 -36.46 27.40 -16.37
N GLY A 397 -35.58 28.37 -16.63
CA GLY A 397 -35.93 29.77 -16.69
C GLY A 397 -37.01 29.91 -17.73
N THR A 398 -38.24 30.11 -17.26
CA THR A 398 -39.27 30.75 -18.05
C THR A 398 -38.73 32.11 -18.48
N PRO A 399 -38.79 32.43 -19.79
CA PRO A 399 -38.37 33.72 -20.31
C PRO A 399 -39.40 34.76 -19.89
N LEU A 400 -38.96 35.99 -19.57
CA LEU A 400 -39.66 37.29 -19.58
C LEU A 400 -38.84 38.25 -18.68
N SER A 401 -38.58 39.52 -18.99
CA SER A 401 -39.22 40.44 -19.91
C SER A 401 -38.24 41.52 -20.39
N ARG A 402 -38.55 42.07 -21.57
CA ARG A 402 -37.93 43.26 -22.17
C ARG A 402 -37.89 44.43 -21.19
N ARG A 403 -36.73 45.08 -21.07
CA ARG A 403 -36.62 46.48 -20.63
C ARG A 403 -36.88 47.39 -21.84
N PRO A 404 -37.80 48.38 -21.77
CA PRO A 404 -37.87 49.44 -22.77
C PRO A 404 -36.72 50.42 -22.58
N ALA A 405 -36.19 50.91 -23.70
CA ALA A 405 -35.30 52.05 -23.75
C ALA A 405 -36.01 53.29 -23.21
N GLY A 406 -35.39 53.95 -22.23
CA GLY A 406 -35.75 55.29 -21.77
C GLY A 406 -34.59 56.22 -22.04
N SER A 407 -34.74 57.03 -23.08
CA SER A 407 -33.93 58.20 -23.38
C SER A 407 -34.26 59.35 -22.41
N ARG A 408 -33.22 60.04 -21.94
CA ARG A 408 -33.15 61.50 -21.88
C ARG A 408 -31.70 61.93 -21.70
#